data_AF-A0A7C7CPA4-F1
#
_entry.id   AF-A0A7C7CPA4-F1
#
_cell.length_a   1.000
_cell.length_b   1.000
_cell.length_c   1.000
_cell.angle_alpha   90.00
_cell.angle_beta   90.00
_cell.angle_gamma   90.00
#
_symmetry.space_group_name_H-M   'P 1'
#
loop_
_entity.id
_entity.type
_entity.pdbx_description
1 polymer ?
#
loop_
_entity_poly.entity_id
_entity_poly.type
_entity_poly.pdbx_seq_one_letter_code
_entity_poly.pdbx_strand_id
1 'polypeptide(L)' 'MTTAQVLEQLASPADPDAHREMTRVGINVAKSYGIKTPVLRDIARQIGKDHSLALER' A
#
# COMPACT_ATOMS: atom_id res chain seq x y z
N MET A 1 8.87 -2.91 -12.23
CA MET A 1 8.48 -1.59 -11.68
C MET A 1 9.61 -1.13 -10.77
N THR A 2 9.88 0.17 -10.66
CA THR A 2 10.84 0.69 -9.66
C THR A 2 10.15 0.93 -8.33
N THR A 3 10.90 0.94 -7.21
CA THR A 3 10.34 1.25 -5.89
C THR A 3 9.63 2.60 -5.84
N ALA A 4 10.18 3.62 -6.50
CA ALA A 4 9.53 4.93 -6.59
C ALA A 4 8.12 4.86 -7.22
N GLN A 5 7.98 4.11 -8.32
CA GLN A 5 6.69 3.91 -8.98
C GLN A 5 5.71 3.10 -8.12
N VAL A 6 6.20 2.12 -7.35
CA VAL A 6 5.37 1.38 -6.40
C VAL A 6 4.83 2.32 -5.32
N LEU A 7 5.69 3.14 -4.72
CA LEU A 7 5.29 4.07 -3.67
C LEU A 7 4.27 5.10 -4.17
N GLU A 8 4.44 5.61 -5.40
CA GLU A 8 3.47 6.51 -6.03
C GLU A 8 2.10 5.84 -6.22
N GLN A 9 2.07 4.60 -6.74
CA GLN A 9 0.82 3.84 -6.89
C GLN A 9 0.16 3.52 -5.55
N LEU A 10 0.93 3.24 -4.50
CA LEU A 10 0.40 2.97 -3.17
C LEU A 10 -0.17 4.22 -2.50
N ALA A 11 0.40 5.41 -2.79
CA ALA A 11 -0.08 6.68 -2.24
C ALA A 11 -1.36 7.19 -2.93
N SER A 12 -1.55 6.88 -4.22
CA SER A 12 -2.68 7.41 -5.00
C SER A 12 -4.09 7.05 -4.47
N PRO A 13 -4.38 5.81 -4.00
CA PRO A 13 -5.71 5.42 -3.55
C PRO A 13 -5.93 5.62 -2.04
N ALA A 14 -5.21 6.56 -1.40
CA ALA A 14 -5.33 6.81 0.02
C ALA A 14 -6.78 7.19 0.40
N ASP A 15 -7.35 6.41 1.32
CA ASP A 15 -8.74 6.56 1.78
C ASP A 15 -8.79 6.94 3.28
N PRO A 16 -9.28 8.14 3.63
CA PRO A 16 -9.45 8.54 5.03
C PRO A 16 -10.31 7.57 5.86
N ASP A 17 -11.28 6.88 5.25
CA ASP A 17 -12.11 5.88 5.94
C ASP A 17 -11.32 4.61 6.24
N ALA A 18 -10.39 4.22 5.36
CA ALA A 18 -9.48 3.12 5.65
C ALA A 18 -8.54 3.48 6.81
N HIS A 19 -8.07 4.74 6.91
CA HIS A 19 -7.31 5.19 8.07
C HIS A 19 -8.12 5.13 9.37
N ARG A 20 -9.40 5.50 9.35
CA ARG A 20 -10.28 5.41 10.52
C ARG A 20 -10.42 3.96 11.00
N GLU A 21 -10.68 3.03 10.09
CA GLU A 21 -10.77 1.61 10.42
C GLU A 21 -9.43 1.03 10.91
N MET A 22 -8.32 1.40 10.28
CA MET A 22 -6.97 1.01 10.72
C MET A 22 -6.69 1.51 12.15
N THR A 23 -7.02 2.76 12.44
CA THR A 23 -6.87 3.35 13.78
C THR A 23 -7.73 2.60 14.80
N ARG A 24 -8.98 2.27 14.43
CA ARG A 24 -9.92 1.51 15.27
C ARG A 24 -9.37 0.15 15.69
N VAL A 25 -8.59 -0.51 14.82
CA VAL A 25 -7.96 -1.80 15.12
C VAL A 25 -6.54 -1.67 15.71
N GLY A 26 -6.09 -0.46 16.04
CA GLY A 26 -4.82 -0.20 16.73
C GLY A 26 -3.59 -0.05 15.82
N ILE A 27 -3.78 0.15 14.51
CA ILE A 27 -2.67 0.36 13.57
C ILE A 27 -2.21 1.83 13.61
N ASN A 28 -0.89 2.04 13.61
CA ASN A 28 -0.32 3.38 13.45
C ASN A 28 -0.50 3.89 12.01
N VAL A 29 -1.45 4.80 11.84
CA VAL A 29 -1.78 5.41 10.55
C VAL A 29 -0.80 6.47 10.05
N ALA A 30 0.11 6.98 10.89
CA ALA A 30 1.02 8.06 10.49
C ALA A 30 2.02 7.66 9.38
N LYS A 31 2.26 6.36 9.22
CA LYS A 31 3.13 5.80 8.17
C LYS A 31 2.39 4.88 7.20
N SER A 32 1.05 4.81 7.29
CA SER A 32 0.26 3.98 6.37
C SER A 32 -0.26 4.84 5.22
N TYR A 33 -0.51 4.21 4.07
CA TYR A 33 -1.17 4.86 2.94
C TYR A 33 -2.70 4.71 2.97
N GLY A 34 -3.27 4.08 4.01
CA GLY A 34 -4.73 3.92 4.11
C GLY A 34 -5.36 3.20 2.92
N ILE A 35 -4.70 2.16 2.40
CA ILE A 35 -5.19 1.44 1.21
C ILE A 35 -6.04 0.23 1.60
N LYS A 36 -7.15 0.02 0.89
CA LYS A 36 -7.98 -1.17 1.05
C LYS A 36 -7.29 -2.38 0.44
N THR A 37 -7.42 -3.55 1.07
CA THR A 37 -6.85 -4.82 0.61
C THR A 37 -7.17 -5.18 -0.85
N PRO A 38 -8.39 -4.94 -1.38
CA PRO A 38 -8.69 -5.23 -2.79
C PRO A 38 -7.82 -4.40 -3.76
N VAL A 39 -7.64 -3.10 -3.49
CA VAL A 39 -6.80 -2.21 -4.31
C VAL A 39 -5.34 -2.65 -4.26
N LEU A 40 -4.84 -2.97 -3.06
CA LEU A 40 -3.48 -3.50 -2.89
C LEU A 40 -3.28 -4.81 -3.68
N ARG A 41 -4.28 -5.70 -3.70
CA ARG A 41 -4.22 -6.96 -4.48
C ARG A 41 -4.17 -6.71 -5.98
N ASP A 42 -4.86 -5.68 -6.48
CA ASP A 42 -4.83 -5.35 -7.91
C ASP A 42 -3.46 -4.79 -8.32
N ILE A 43 -2.87 -3.91 -7.49
CA ILE A 43 -1.49 -3.42 -7.67
C ILE A 43 -0.51 -4.60 -7.63
N ALA A 44 -0.63 -5.49 -6.64
CA ALA A 44 0.24 -6.66 -6.53
C ALA A 44 0.13 -7.60 -7.74
N ARG A 45 -1.07 -7.75 -8.32
CA ARG A 45 -1.28 -8.55 -9.54
C ARG A 45 -0.57 -7.94 -10.75
N GLN A 46 -0.52 -6.62 -10.86
CA GLN A 46 0.18 -5.92 -11.93
C GLN A 46 1.70 -6.08 -11.82
N ILE A 47 2.24 -6.05 -10.60
CA ILE A 47 3.68 -6.21 -10.32
C ILE A 47 4.12 -7.67 -10.50
N GLY A 48 3.29 -8.63 -10.05
CA GLY A 48 3.65 -10.04 -10.01
C GLY A 48 4.58 -10.39 -8.85
N LYS A 49 5.36 -11.46 -9.00
CA LYS A 49 6.30 -11.93 -7.96
C LYS A 49 7.70 -11.38 -8.23
N ASP A 50 8.14 -10.44 -7.40
CA ASP A 50 9.48 -9.84 -7.50
C ASP A 50 10.13 -9.75 -6.10
N HIS A 51 11.06 -10.66 -5.81
CA HIS A 51 11.73 -10.70 -4.52
C HIS A 51 12.77 -9.60 -4.37
N SER A 52 13.37 -9.14 -5.48
CA SER A 52 14.36 -8.06 -5.45
C SER A 52 13.67 -6.77 -5.05
N LEU A 53 12.55 -6.45 -5.70
CA LEU A 53 11.72 -5.29 -5.38
C LEU A 53 11.20 -5.34 -3.94
N ALA A 54 10.83 -6.52 -3.44
CA ALA A 54 10.37 -6.69 -2.06
C ALA A 54 11.46 -6.45 -0.99
N LEU A 55 12.74 -6.55 -1.37
CA LEU A 55 13.89 -6.33 -0.46
C LEU A 55 14.40 -4.88 -0.50
N GLU A 56 13.97 -4.07 -1.46
CA GLU A 56 14.33 -2.66 -1.53
C GLU A 56 13.79 -1.89 -0.31
N ARG A 57 14.53 -0.87 0.12
CA ARG A 57 14.38 -0.15 1.40
C ARG A 57 14.01 1.30 1.18
#